data_AF-A0A6P5XHD7-F1
#
_entry.id   AF-A0A6P5XHD7-F1
#
_cell.length_a   1.000
_cell.length_b   1.000
_cell.length_c   1.000
_cell.angle_alpha   90.00
_cell.angle_beta   90.00
_cell.angle_gamma   90.00
#
_symmetry.space_group_name_H-M   'P 1'
#
loop_
_entity.id
_entity.type
_entity.pdbx_description
1 polymer ?
#
loop_
_entity_poly.entity_id
_entity_poly.type
_entity_poly.pdbx_seq_one_letter_code
_entity_poly.pdbx_strand_id
1 'polypeptide(L)'
;MDAKDILGLPKTPLPITQEKKSRPQKDSQRKPDGISREVYALTGGLAPLMPSIDVSQLKRRPPSDEKITWQWLPFTSSARKDDLQLYHWARVVNGVPPTGDYSFAKYNKSVDVIRYTDEEYEKYLTDPTWTKEETDQLFDFCERFDLRFIIIADRFPTSRTVEELKDRYYSVSRAILIARAPSPGEVAGHPLVKEPYNVSQETERKRALSMVLSQTKHQERKDAEVIAEAKRIAESRMAAQGVEEPDLPVTSDIGPENAEKAIGHGDAISPSNVHVPSAAVAPSTSILADNTSTLASLRMLRVYLRTYALEQMVQAASSSAGLRTIKRVEQTLQDLGVNLKPKVPTKAVCAEHLELRKEILTLLNLQKQLQYKEAEGSSFRDGSYGDMPGTPKRSLRAADQDRTFVPDTISFGGERVGKREQKRKGPGRVSETPSSPAHKRPRKLKASDL
;
A
#
# COMPACT_ATOMS: atom_id res chain seq x y z
N MET A 1 -38.77 17.64 61.41
CA MET A 1 -37.47 17.20 61.93
C MET A 1 -36.70 16.63 60.75
N ASP A 2 -35.49 17.13 60.49
CA ASP A 2 -34.60 16.66 59.42
C ASP A 2 -33.50 15.78 60.03
N ALA A 3 -32.89 14.89 59.24
CA ALA A 3 -31.85 13.96 59.69
C ALA A 3 -30.62 14.66 60.31
N LYS A 4 -30.43 15.96 60.02
CA LYS A 4 -29.35 16.78 60.58
C LYS A 4 -29.56 17.21 62.03
N ASP A 5 -30.80 17.26 62.53
CA ASP A 5 -31.05 17.52 63.96
C ASP A 5 -30.88 16.25 64.82
N ILE A 6 -30.87 15.06 64.21
CA ILE A 6 -30.67 13.76 64.89
C ILE A 6 -29.19 13.51 65.26
N LEU A 7 -28.24 14.12 64.53
CA LEU A 7 -26.81 13.81 64.63
C LEU A 7 -25.97 14.85 65.40
N GLY A 8 -26.60 15.79 66.10
CA GLY A 8 -25.95 16.60 67.17
C GLY A 8 -24.79 17.52 66.76
N LEU A 9 -24.57 17.78 65.46
CA LEU A 9 -23.43 18.58 65.00
C LEU A 9 -23.60 20.09 65.33
N PRO A 10 -22.58 20.76 65.88
CA PRO A 10 -22.69 22.14 66.34
C PRO A 10 -22.85 23.14 65.19
N LYS A 11 -23.72 24.15 65.39
CA LYS A 11 -24.03 25.22 64.45
C LYS A 11 -23.27 26.50 64.86
N THR A 12 -22.17 26.83 64.18
CA THR A 12 -21.44 28.12 64.36
C THR A 12 -21.15 28.78 62.99
N PRO A 13 -21.49 30.07 62.79
CA PRO A 13 -21.28 30.75 61.52
C PRO A 13 -19.93 31.48 61.46
N LEU A 14 -19.25 31.38 60.31
CA LEU A 14 -18.16 32.29 59.91
C LEU A 14 -18.39 32.74 58.47
N PRO A 15 -18.17 34.04 58.14
CA PRO A 15 -18.47 34.57 56.82
C PRO A 15 -17.37 34.21 55.80
N ILE A 16 -17.75 33.58 54.70
CA ILE A 16 -16.87 33.37 53.53
C ILE A 16 -17.50 34.06 52.33
N THR A 17 -16.72 34.93 51.69
CA THR A 17 -17.09 35.72 50.51
C THR A 17 -17.39 34.82 49.30
N GLN A 18 -18.52 35.04 48.63
CA GLN A 18 -18.89 34.30 47.43
C GLN A 18 -18.15 34.81 46.18
N GLU A 19 -16.91 34.39 45.97
CA GLU A 19 -16.32 34.47 44.64
C GLU A 19 -16.98 33.44 43.71
N LYS A 20 -17.65 33.93 42.66
CA LYS A 20 -18.42 33.11 41.71
C LYS A 20 -17.48 32.33 40.78
N LYS A 21 -17.00 31.17 41.24
CA LYS A 21 -16.23 30.22 40.42
C LYS A 21 -17.11 29.71 39.27
N SER A 22 -16.94 30.29 38.08
CA SER A 22 -17.71 29.98 36.90
C SER A 22 -17.49 28.52 36.48
N ARG A 23 -18.59 27.74 36.35
CA ARG A 23 -18.51 26.46 35.66
C ARG A 23 -18.09 26.72 34.21
N PRO A 24 -17.14 25.95 33.65
CA PRO A 24 -16.93 25.98 32.21
C PRO A 24 -18.23 25.58 31.52
N GLN A 25 -18.61 26.28 30.45
CA GLN A 25 -19.75 25.88 29.64
C GLN A 25 -19.41 24.53 28.99
N LYS A 26 -20.15 23.48 29.37
CA LYS A 26 -20.07 22.19 28.71
C LYS A 26 -20.79 22.30 27.38
N ASP A 27 -20.03 22.58 26.32
CA ASP A 27 -20.55 22.55 24.95
C ASP A 27 -21.23 21.20 24.69
N SER A 28 -22.55 21.25 24.56
CA SER A 28 -23.36 20.08 24.26
C SER A 28 -23.29 19.78 22.77
N GLN A 29 -22.15 19.22 22.35
CA GLN A 29 -22.00 18.62 21.03
C GLN A 29 -23.20 17.71 20.76
N ARG A 30 -24.05 18.12 19.82
CA ARG A 30 -25.26 17.37 19.48
C ARG A 30 -24.83 16.08 18.81
N LYS A 31 -25.38 14.95 19.28
CA LYS A 31 -25.15 13.62 18.72
C LYS A 31 -25.32 13.66 17.19
N PRO A 32 -24.30 13.27 16.38
CA PRO A 32 -24.48 13.13 14.94
C PRO A 32 -25.55 12.09 14.64
N ASP A 33 -26.31 12.28 13.57
CA ASP A 33 -27.40 11.36 13.26
C ASP A 33 -26.90 9.99 12.81
N GLY A 34 -27.69 8.94 13.07
CA GLY A 34 -27.31 7.55 12.75
C GLY A 34 -26.45 6.79 13.77
N ILE A 35 -25.93 7.42 14.83
CA ILE A 35 -25.25 6.73 15.96
C ILE A 35 -26.22 6.59 17.16
N SER A 36 -26.09 5.53 17.96
CA SER A 36 -26.89 5.34 19.18
C SER A 36 -26.39 6.18 20.37
N ARG A 37 -27.22 6.35 21.40
CA ARG A 37 -26.93 7.28 22.50
C ARG A 37 -25.89 6.71 23.47
N GLU A 38 -25.98 5.43 23.79
CA GLU A 38 -25.05 4.73 24.67
C GLU A 38 -23.66 4.56 24.04
N VAL A 39 -23.56 4.23 22.74
CA VAL A 39 -22.25 4.16 22.05
C VAL A 39 -21.54 5.51 22.07
N TYR A 40 -22.22 6.60 21.71
CA TYR A 40 -21.62 7.95 21.72
C TYR A 40 -21.19 8.39 23.14
N ALA A 41 -21.92 7.97 24.19
CA ALA A 41 -21.56 8.22 25.58
C ALA A 41 -20.35 7.39 26.04
N LEU A 42 -20.24 6.12 25.62
CA LEU A 42 -19.15 5.21 25.97
C LEU A 42 -17.83 5.59 25.28
N THR A 43 -17.87 6.03 24.02
CA THR A 43 -16.67 6.48 23.30
C THR A 43 -16.20 7.88 23.73
N GLY A 44 -17.02 8.62 24.50
CA GLY A 44 -16.71 9.99 24.93
C GLY A 44 -16.83 11.02 23.81
N GLY A 45 -17.62 10.73 22.77
CA GLY A 45 -17.63 11.43 21.49
C GLY A 45 -16.94 10.63 20.37
N LEU A 46 -16.88 11.19 19.16
CA LEU A 46 -16.11 10.60 18.06
C LEU A 46 -14.72 11.25 18.02
N ALA A 47 -13.66 10.43 18.06
CA ALA A 47 -12.31 10.88 17.78
C ALA A 47 -12.25 11.43 16.33
N PRO A 48 -11.72 12.64 16.08
CA PRO A 48 -11.62 13.17 14.72
C PRO A 48 -10.62 12.37 13.88
N LEU A 49 -11.14 11.50 13.00
CA LEU A 49 -10.34 10.71 12.04
C LEU A 49 -9.50 11.58 11.09
N MET A 50 -9.84 12.86 10.97
CA MET A 50 -8.98 13.94 10.49
C MET A 50 -9.16 15.16 11.40
N PRO A 51 -8.13 16.01 11.56
CA PRO A 51 -8.29 17.35 12.10
C PRO A 51 -9.16 18.20 11.16
N SER A 52 -10.46 18.18 11.39
CA SER A 52 -11.43 19.02 10.67
C SER A 52 -11.25 20.48 11.10
N ILE A 53 -10.41 21.22 10.38
CA ILE A 53 -10.35 22.68 10.50
C ILE A 53 -11.71 23.22 10.08
N ASP A 54 -12.48 23.72 11.04
CA ASP A 54 -13.79 24.32 10.78
C ASP A 54 -13.63 25.52 9.83
N VAL A 55 -14.36 25.48 8.72
CA VAL A 55 -14.36 26.51 7.68
C VAL A 55 -14.84 27.87 8.23
N SER A 56 -15.57 27.88 9.36
CA SER A 56 -15.90 29.11 10.09
C SER A 56 -14.66 29.78 10.70
N GLN A 57 -13.67 29.00 11.15
CA GLN A 57 -12.42 29.53 11.71
C GLN A 57 -11.51 30.10 10.62
N LEU A 58 -11.51 29.51 9.41
CA LEU A 58 -10.84 30.10 8.22
C LEU A 58 -11.43 31.46 7.80
N LYS A 59 -12.65 31.80 8.25
CA LYS A 59 -13.26 33.12 8.05
C LYS A 59 -13.08 34.10 9.21
N ARG A 60 -12.43 33.70 10.32
CA ARG A 60 -12.05 34.65 11.38
C ARG A 60 -10.92 35.54 10.87
N ARG A 61 -11.22 36.82 10.65
CA ARG A 61 -10.23 37.86 10.33
C ARG A 61 -9.15 37.84 11.44
N PRO A 62 -7.85 37.72 11.12
CA PRO A 62 -6.81 37.70 12.14
C PRO A 62 -6.83 38.96 13.02
N PRO A 63 -6.49 38.88 14.31
CA PRO A 63 -6.25 40.07 15.12
C PRO A 63 -5.11 40.88 14.48
N SER A 64 -5.43 42.10 14.06
CA SER A 64 -4.57 42.89 13.19
C SER A 64 -3.59 43.76 13.97
N ASP A 65 -2.39 43.23 14.22
CA ASP A 65 -1.16 44.04 14.27
C ASP A 65 0.14 43.22 14.10
N GLU A 66 0.10 41.89 14.29
CA GLU A 66 1.27 41.03 14.08
C GLU A 66 1.69 40.92 12.60
N LYS A 67 2.79 41.59 12.22
CA LYS A 67 3.51 41.36 10.97
C LYS A 67 4.30 40.06 11.06
N ILE A 68 3.68 38.97 10.62
CA ILE A 68 4.29 37.65 10.56
C ILE A 68 5.14 37.53 9.28
N THR A 69 6.42 37.19 9.42
CA THR A 69 7.28 36.78 8.30
C THR A 69 7.90 35.42 8.59
N TRP A 70 8.18 34.63 7.55
CA TRP A 70 8.95 33.39 7.69
C TRP A 70 10.36 33.64 7.20
N GLN A 71 11.35 33.31 8.03
CA GLN A 71 12.77 33.54 7.72
C GLN A 71 13.56 32.25 7.92
N TRP A 72 14.53 31.99 7.04
CA TRP A 72 15.42 30.84 7.13
C TRP A 72 16.56 31.19 8.07
N LEU A 73 16.43 30.80 9.34
CA LEU A 73 17.35 31.19 10.42
C LEU A 73 18.19 30.00 10.89
N PRO A 74 19.46 30.23 11.28
CA PRO A 74 20.25 29.24 11.99
C PRO A 74 19.68 29.01 13.40
N PHE A 75 19.81 27.79 13.90
CA PHE A 75 19.46 27.41 15.26
C PHE A 75 20.46 26.37 15.81
N THR A 76 20.67 26.41 17.12
CA THR A 76 21.21 25.29 17.91
C THR A 76 20.07 24.66 18.72
N SER A 77 20.27 23.44 19.23
CA SER A 77 19.19 22.65 19.84
C SER A 77 19.75 21.87 21.04
N SER A 78 19.26 22.15 22.25
CA SER A 78 19.72 21.53 23.51
C SER A 78 19.68 19.99 23.52
N ALA A 79 18.82 19.40 22.68
CA ALA A 79 18.74 17.97 22.43
C ALA A 79 20.02 17.34 21.83
N ARG A 80 21.00 18.14 21.40
CA ARG A 80 22.29 17.67 20.86
C ARG A 80 23.45 18.09 21.77
N LYS A 81 24.51 17.27 21.78
CA LYS A 81 25.76 17.52 22.53
C LYS A 81 26.94 17.93 21.64
N ASP A 82 26.69 18.20 20.35
CA ASP A 82 27.71 18.43 19.32
C ASP A 82 27.71 19.85 18.75
N ASP A 83 26.96 20.78 19.38
CA ASP A 83 26.78 22.18 19.01
C ASP A 83 26.45 22.44 17.52
N LEU A 84 25.92 21.42 16.82
CA LEU A 84 25.68 21.48 15.38
C LEU A 84 24.61 22.52 15.03
N GLN A 85 25.05 23.62 14.44
CA GLN A 85 24.16 24.65 13.91
C GLN A 85 23.45 24.13 12.66
N LEU A 86 22.12 24.11 12.72
CA LEU A 86 21.22 23.73 11.62
C LEU A 86 20.36 24.95 11.22
N TYR A 87 19.54 24.84 10.18
CA TYR A 87 18.68 25.93 9.71
C TYR A 87 17.22 25.49 9.60
N HIS A 88 16.30 26.39 9.94
CA HIS A 88 14.84 26.14 9.91
C HIS A 88 14.06 27.37 9.44
N TRP A 89 12.86 27.16 8.90
CA TRP A 89 11.92 28.25 8.62
C TRP A 89 11.25 28.68 9.93
N ALA A 90 11.70 29.80 10.49
CA ALA A 90 11.21 30.36 11.74
C ALA A 90 10.08 31.37 11.50
N ARG A 91 9.04 31.34 12.34
CA ARG A 91 7.99 32.37 12.40
C ARG A 91 8.53 33.59 13.16
N VAL A 92 8.92 34.62 12.41
CA VAL A 92 9.37 35.92 12.95
C VAL A 92 8.15 36.84 13.06
N VAL A 93 7.91 37.41 14.25
CA VAL A 93 6.74 38.25 14.53
C VAL A 93 7.20 39.67 14.83
N ASN A 94 6.66 40.66 14.11
CA ASN A 94 7.02 42.08 14.25
C ASN A 94 8.54 42.35 14.12
N GLY A 95 9.24 41.52 13.34
CA GLY A 95 10.69 41.58 13.16
C GLY A 95 11.51 40.88 14.24
N VAL A 96 10.88 40.36 15.30
CA VAL A 96 11.56 39.65 16.40
C VAL A 96 11.61 38.15 16.10
N PRO A 97 12.81 37.53 16.02
CA PRO A 97 12.96 36.08 15.90
C PRO A 97 12.43 35.32 17.12
N PRO A 98 12.02 34.04 16.98
CA PRO A 98 11.66 33.23 18.14
C PRO A 98 12.87 33.09 19.07
N THR A 99 12.69 33.52 20.33
CA THR A 99 13.74 33.53 21.36
C THR A 99 13.61 32.30 22.25
N GLY A 100 14.74 31.64 22.54
CA GLY A 100 14.82 30.43 23.37
C GLY A 100 15.44 29.25 22.62
N ASP A 101 15.41 28.07 23.25
CA ASP A 101 15.86 26.81 22.65
C ASP A 101 14.93 26.35 21.51
N TYR A 102 15.45 25.52 20.61
CA TYR A 102 14.75 25.04 19.43
C TYR A 102 13.43 24.35 19.80
N SER A 103 12.33 24.78 19.16
CA SER A 103 10.96 24.43 19.58
C SER A 103 10.63 22.94 19.54
N PHE A 104 11.46 22.12 18.88
CA PHE A 104 11.35 20.66 18.83
C PHE A 104 12.30 19.91 19.76
N ALA A 105 13.29 20.56 20.40
CA ALA A 105 14.24 19.91 21.31
C ALA A 105 13.53 19.19 22.46
N LYS A 106 12.45 19.78 22.97
CA LYS A 106 11.53 19.19 23.98
C LYS A 106 10.88 17.84 23.61
N TYR A 107 10.97 17.41 22.35
CA TYR A 107 10.49 16.10 21.90
C TYR A 107 11.58 15.03 21.87
N ASN A 108 12.85 15.40 22.07
CA ASN A 108 13.97 14.47 22.17
C ASN A 108 13.97 13.78 23.54
N LYS A 109 13.18 12.71 23.65
CA LYS A 109 13.10 11.85 24.83
C LYS A 109 13.96 10.61 24.60
N SER A 110 15.14 10.57 25.21
CA SER A 110 15.92 9.34 25.35
C SER A 110 15.17 8.33 26.22
N VAL A 111 15.38 7.04 25.96
CA VAL A 111 14.93 5.98 26.86
C VAL A 111 15.95 5.81 27.98
N ASP A 112 15.49 5.62 29.22
CA ASP A 112 16.36 5.23 30.33
C ASP A 112 16.58 3.71 30.30
N VAL A 113 17.83 3.28 30.30
CA VAL A 113 18.24 1.89 30.11
C VAL A 113 18.92 1.38 31.37
N ILE A 114 18.33 0.36 32.00
CA ILE A 114 18.83 -0.19 33.26
C ILE A 114 20.22 -0.80 33.05
N ARG A 115 21.26 -0.17 33.62
CA ARG A 115 22.59 -0.79 33.73
C ARG A 115 22.67 -1.70 34.96
N TYR A 116 23.42 -2.78 34.84
CA TYR A 116 23.79 -3.71 35.92
C TYR A 116 25.30 -3.68 36.18
N THR A 117 25.73 -4.23 37.32
CA THR A 117 27.15 -4.49 37.64
C THR A 117 27.52 -5.95 37.38
N ASP A 118 28.82 -6.26 37.43
CA ASP A 118 29.34 -7.61 37.24
C ASP A 118 28.84 -8.57 38.32
N GLU A 119 28.77 -8.12 39.58
CA GLU A 119 28.29 -8.91 40.71
C GLU A 119 26.77 -9.17 40.62
N GLU A 120 26.01 -8.23 40.06
CA GLU A 120 24.59 -8.44 39.74
C GLU A 120 24.42 -9.43 38.58
N TYR A 121 25.32 -9.40 37.58
CA TYR A 121 25.29 -10.33 36.46
C TYR A 121 25.53 -11.77 36.91
N GLU A 122 26.63 -12.04 37.62
CA GLU A 122 26.97 -13.38 38.10
C GLU A 122 25.89 -13.98 38.99
N LYS A 123 25.25 -13.14 39.82
CA LYS A 123 24.27 -13.56 40.83
C LYS A 123 22.84 -13.74 40.30
N TYR A 124 22.44 -13.00 39.26
CA TYR A 124 21.03 -12.94 38.81
C TYR A 124 20.80 -13.12 37.30
N LEU A 125 21.82 -12.99 36.45
CA LEU A 125 21.65 -12.89 34.99
C LEU A 125 22.31 -14.02 34.19
N THR A 126 22.98 -14.97 34.86
CA THR A 126 23.62 -16.12 34.23
C THR A 126 22.62 -17.02 33.50
N ASP A 127 22.98 -17.44 32.27
CA ASP A 127 22.07 -18.07 31.32
C ASP A 127 22.87 -19.04 30.42
N PRO A 128 22.41 -20.29 30.18
CA PRO A 128 23.14 -21.26 29.37
C PRO A 128 23.19 -20.94 27.87
N THR A 129 22.38 -19.98 27.41
CA THR A 129 22.24 -19.59 26.00
C THR A 129 22.77 -18.18 25.69
N TRP A 130 23.20 -17.41 26.70
CA TRP A 130 23.68 -16.03 26.57
C TRP A 130 24.97 -15.80 27.35
N THR A 131 26.02 -15.32 26.68
CA THR A 131 27.24 -14.88 27.37
C THR A 131 27.06 -13.50 28.00
N LYS A 132 27.97 -13.13 28.91
CA LYS A 132 28.00 -11.78 29.48
C LYS A 132 28.23 -10.75 28.37
N GLU A 133 29.19 -11.02 27.50
CA GLU A 133 29.62 -10.14 26.41
C GLU A 133 28.52 -9.94 25.35
N GLU A 134 27.70 -10.95 25.04
CA GLU A 134 26.49 -10.77 24.22
C GLU A 134 25.44 -9.91 24.93
N THR A 135 25.27 -10.07 26.25
CA THR A 135 24.30 -9.30 27.04
C THR A 135 24.74 -7.83 27.18
N ASP A 136 26.02 -7.57 27.46
CA ASP A 136 26.60 -6.23 27.57
C ASP A 136 26.49 -5.48 26.23
N GLN A 137 26.76 -6.17 25.11
CA GLN A 137 26.55 -5.63 23.76
C GLN A 137 25.07 -5.33 23.48
N LEU A 138 24.14 -6.19 23.90
CA LEU A 138 22.70 -5.93 23.76
C LEU A 138 22.29 -4.66 24.53
N PHE A 139 22.77 -4.45 25.75
CA PHE A 139 22.42 -3.28 26.55
C PHE A 139 23.04 -1.98 26.00
N ASP A 140 24.28 -2.03 25.53
CA ASP A 140 24.93 -0.92 24.83
C ASP A 140 24.24 -0.57 23.49
N PHE A 141 23.78 -1.57 22.72
CA PHE A 141 22.94 -1.33 21.54
C PHE A 141 21.54 -0.79 21.91
N CYS A 142 20.97 -1.22 23.03
CA CYS A 142 19.70 -0.72 23.54
C CYS A 142 19.77 0.77 23.89
N GLU A 143 20.87 1.21 24.50
CA GLU A 143 21.18 2.63 24.75
C GLU A 143 21.46 3.39 23.43
N ARG A 144 22.36 2.87 22.57
CA ARG A 144 22.76 3.54 21.31
C ARG A 144 21.66 3.63 20.25
N PHE A 145 20.57 2.86 20.36
CA PHE A 145 19.47 2.82 19.40
C PHE A 145 18.07 3.01 20.01
N ASP A 146 17.95 3.60 21.20
CA ASP A 146 16.65 3.93 21.85
C ASP A 146 15.65 2.75 21.93
N LEU A 147 16.12 1.55 22.31
CA LEU A 147 15.35 0.28 22.28
C LEU A 147 14.67 -0.06 20.94
N ARG A 148 15.18 0.44 19.80
CA ARG A 148 14.62 0.17 18.47
C ARG A 148 15.06 -1.21 17.96
N PHE A 149 14.53 -2.27 18.57
CA PHE A 149 14.93 -3.67 18.38
C PHE A 149 15.07 -4.14 16.92
N ILE A 150 14.35 -3.54 15.95
CA ILE A 150 14.51 -3.84 14.52
C ILE A 150 15.89 -3.40 13.99
N ILE A 151 16.38 -2.24 14.43
CA ILE A 151 17.73 -1.74 14.11
C ILE A 151 18.78 -2.52 14.90
N ILE A 152 18.50 -2.85 16.17
CA ILE A 152 19.40 -3.65 17.00
C ILE A 152 19.65 -5.01 16.32
N ALA A 153 18.59 -5.72 15.90
CA ALA A 153 18.71 -7.00 15.19
C ALA A 153 19.44 -6.90 13.83
N ASP A 154 19.21 -5.84 13.06
CA ASP A 154 19.93 -5.56 11.79
C ASP A 154 21.45 -5.31 12.00
N ARG A 155 21.84 -4.86 13.20
CA ARG A 155 23.21 -4.46 13.53
C ARG A 155 23.93 -5.46 14.44
N PHE A 156 23.22 -6.45 15.02
CA PHE A 156 23.78 -7.36 16.02
C PHE A 156 24.77 -8.35 15.40
N PRO A 157 25.90 -8.69 16.06
CA PRO A 157 26.90 -9.56 15.45
C PRO A 157 26.47 -11.02 15.27
N THR A 158 25.54 -11.51 16.11
CA THR A 158 25.02 -12.88 16.06
C THR A 158 23.57 -12.89 15.56
N SER A 159 23.17 -13.99 14.90
CA SER A 159 21.89 -14.12 14.17
C SER A 159 20.65 -14.26 15.06
N ARG A 160 20.59 -13.54 16.18
CA ARG A 160 19.46 -13.54 17.14
C ARG A 160 18.21 -12.91 16.53
N THR A 161 17.06 -13.48 16.82
CA THR A 161 15.76 -12.92 16.44
C THR A 161 15.39 -11.70 17.28
N VAL A 162 14.52 -10.83 16.74
CA VAL A 162 13.95 -9.69 17.48
C VAL A 162 13.26 -10.14 18.78
N GLU A 163 12.75 -11.36 18.77
CA GLU A 163 12.06 -12.03 19.87
C GLU A 163 13.02 -12.36 21.02
N GLU A 164 14.16 -13.01 20.72
CA GLU A 164 15.22 -13.33 21.70
C GLU A 164 15.89 -12.07 22.26
N LEU A 165 16.20 -11.09 21.42
CA LEU A 165 16.83 -9.83 21.85
C LEU A 165 15.92 -9.07 22.84
N LYS A 166 14.60 -9.06 22.59
CA LYS A 166 13.62 -8.52 23.55
C LYS A 166 13.56 -9.35 24.83
N ASP A 167 13.52 -10.67 24.71
CA ASP A 167 13.38 -11.58 25.85
C ASP A 167 14.54 -11.42 26.84
N ARG A 168 15.78 -11.40 26.33
CA ARG A 168 16.98 -11.14 27.13
C ARG A 168 16.97 -9.75 27.74
N TYR A 169 16.64 -8.70 26.96
CA TYR A 169 16.60 -7.34 27.49
C TYR A 169 15.57 -7.18 28.63
N TYR A 170 14.34 -7.68 28.44
CA TYR A 170 13.28 -7.51 29.43
C TYR A 170 13.42 -8.45 30.63
N SER A 171 13.92 -9.68 30.46
CA SER A 171 14.22 -10.59 31.58
C SER A 171 15.32 -10.03 32.48
N VAL A 172 16.44 -9.55 31.89
CA VAL A 172 17.53 -8.88 32.62
C VAL A 172 17.03 -7.61 33.32
N SER A 173 16.35 -6.72 32.59
CA SER A 173 15.80 -5.48 33.15
C SER A 173 14.85 -5.74 34.33
N ARG A 174 14.02 -6.77 34.24
CA ARG A 174 13.10 -7.21 35.30
C ARG A 174 13.84 -7.82 36.49
N ALA A 175 14.85 -8.66 36.24
CA ALA A 175 15.64 -9.30 37.29
C ALA A 175 16.39 -8.28 38.14
N ILE A 176 17.07 -7.32 37.51
CA ILE A 176 17.78 -6.22 38.19
C ILE A 176 16.83 -5.31 38.96
N LEU A 177 15.68 -4.95 38.37
CA LEU A 177 14.67 -4.15 39.05
C LEU A 177 14.13 -4.83 40.32
N ILE A 178 13.95 -6.15 40.29
CA ILE A 178 13.52 -6.93 41.47
C ILE A 178 14.67 -7.08 42.47
N ALA A 179 15.90 -7.34 42.02
CA ALA A 179 17.07 -7.52 42.89
C ALA A 179 17.45 -6.25 43.67
N ARG A 180 17.16 -5.06 43.11
CA ARG A 180 17.38 -3.75 43.76
C ARG A 180 16.22 -3.28 44.64
N ALA A 181 15.09 -4.00 44.66
CA ALA A 181 13.92 -3.61 45.44
C ALA A 181 14.08 -4.02 46.92
N PRO A 182 13.89 -3.09 47.90
CA PRO A 182 13.87 -3.43 49.32
C PRO A 182 12.76 -4.44 49.68
N SER A 183 11.62 -4.38 48.99
CA SER A 183 10.54 -5.36 49.09
C SER A 183 9.92 -5.69 47.71
N PRO A 184 9.40 -6.92 47.50
CA PRO A 184 8.70 -7.27 46.27
C PRO A 184 7.45 -6.44 45.97
N GLY A 185 6.84 -5.84 47.01
CA GLY A 185 5.62 -5.04 46.88
C GLY A 185 5.83 -3.70 46.16
N GLU A 186 6.99 -3.08 46.32
CA GLU A 186 7.32 -1.78 45.69
C GLU A 186 7.37 -1.88 44.16
N VAL A 187 7.91 -2.99 43.65
CA VAL A 187 8.08 -3.21 42.20
C VAL A 187 6.93 -3.97 41.55
N ALA A 188 6.00 -4.55 42.33
CA ALA A 188 4.85 -5.31 41.82
C ALA A 188 3.94 -4.49 40.87
N GLY A 189 3.87 -3.17 41.05
CA GLY A 189 3.14 -2.25 40.16
C GLY A 189 3.88 -1.87 38.87
N HIS A 190 5.17 -2.17 38.75
CA HIS A 190 5.97 -1.76 37.60
C HIS A 190 5.64 -2.61 36.35
N PRO A 191 5.50 -2.01 35.14
CA PRO A 191 5.10 -2.75 33.94
C PRO A 191 5.95 -4.01 33.66
N LEU A 192 7.28 -3.92 33.77
CA LEU A 192 8.19 -5.06 33.56
C LEU A 192 7.97 -6.23 34.53
N VAL A 193 7.40 -5.98 35.71
CA VAL A 193 7.17 -7.02 36.74
C VAL A 193 5.75 -7.58 36.64
N LYS A 194 4.76 -6.69 36.45
CA LYS A 194 3.33 -6.97 36.35
C LYS A 194 2.96 -7.69 35.04
N GLU A 195 3.52 -7.22 33.93
CA GLU A 195 3.25 -7.69 32.57
C GLU A 195 4.57 -8.12 31.92
N PRO A 196 5.19 -9.22 32.40
CA PRO A 196 6.47 -9.68 31.88
C PRO A 196 6.33 -10.05 30.40
N TYR A 197 7.37 -9.72 29.63
CA TYR A 197 7.44 -10.09 28.22
C TYR A 197 7.38 -11.62 28.05
N ASN A 198 6.61 -12.08 27.08
CA ASN A 198 6.42 -13.51 26.80
C ASN A 198 6.81 -13.77 25.33
N VAL A 199 8.01 -14.32 25.14
CA VAL A 199 8.59 -14.61 23.83
C VAL A 199 7.70 -15.54 22.98
N SER A 200 7.10 -16.56 23.60
CA SER A 200 6.20 -17.50 22.92
C SER A 200 4.92 -16.82 22.43
N GLN A 201 4.34 -15.93 23.25
CA GLN A 201 3.13 -15.18 22.89
C GLN A 201 3.40 -14.15 21.78
N GLU A 202 4.50 -13.40 21.84
CA GLU A 202 4.88 -12.47 20.75
C GLU A 202 5.18 -13.23 19.45
N THR A 203 5.82 -14.39 19.54
CA THR A 203 6.10 -15.27 18.38
C THR A 203 4.82 -15.77 17.73
N GLU A 204 3.87 -16.30 18.52
CA GLU A 204 2.57 -16.76 18.00
C GLU A 204 1.73 -15.60 17.45
N ARG A 205 1.70 -14.46 18.15
CA ARG A 205 1.01 -13.25 17.68
C ARG A 205 1.57 -12.76 16.34
N LYS A 206 2.89 -12.86 16.13
CA LYS A 206 3.54 -12.56 14.84
C LYS A 206 3.24 -13.61 13.78
N ARG A 207 3.22 -14.90 14.13
CA ARG A 207 2.84 -16.01 13.23
C ARG A 207 1.41 -15.81 12.71
N ALA A 208 0.44 -15.62 13.61
CA ALA A 208 -0.96 -15.36 13.26
C ALA A 208 -1.13 -14.07 12.41
N LEU A 209 -0.44 -12.98 12.74
CA LEU A 209 -0.45 -11.76 11.93
C LEU A 209 0.14 -11.99 10.53
N SER A 210 1.23 -12.77 10.42
CA SER A 210 1.84 -13.13 9.13
C SER A 210 0.90 -13.99 8.29
N MET A 211 0.17 -14.93 8.90
CA MET A 211 -0.86 -15.71 8.21
C MET A 211 -1.93 -14.80 7.62
N VAL A 212 -2.53 -13.91 8.42
CA VAL A 212 -3.56 -12.94 7.95
C VAL A 212 -3.03 -12.04 6.84
N LEU A 213 -1.82 -11.49 6.98
CA LEU A 213 -1.20 -10.63 5.95
C LEU A 213 -0.83 -11.40 4.66
N SER A 214 -0.76 -12.73 4.71
CA SER A 214 -0.54 -13.60 3.54
C SER A 214 -1.82 -14.11 2.88
N GLN A 215 -3.00 -13.85 3.47
CA GLN A 215 -4.28 -14.32 2.92
C GLN A 215 -4.55 -13.71 1.53
N THR A 216 -5.11 -14.53 0.64
CA THR A 216 -5.57 -14.07 -0.68
C THR A 216 -7.06 -13.72 -0.62
N LYS A 217 -7.52 -12.85 -1.51
CA LYS A 217 -8.96 -12.51 -1.66
C LYS A 217 -9.87 -13.69 -2.02
N HIS A 218 -9.29 -14.83 -2.41
CA HIS A 218 -10.02 -16.08 -2.60
C HIS A 218 -10.19 -16.83 -1.27
N GLN A 219 -9.13 -16.83 -0.44
CA GLN A 219 -9.18 -17.39 0.91
C GLN A 219 -10.11 -16.57 1.81
N GLU A 220 -10.00 -15.23 1.81
CA GLU A 220 -10.91 -14.33 2.55
C GLU A 220 -12.40 -14.65 2.32
N ARG A 221 -12.77 -14.99 1.07
CA ARG A 221 -14.16 -15.34 0.71
C ARG A 221 -14.58 -16.70 1.27
N LYS A 222 -13.72 -17.71 1.15
CA LYS A 222 -13.96 -19.05 1.71
C LYS A 222 -14.06 -19.00 3.23
N ASP A 223 -13.14 -18.29 3.88
CA ASP A 223 -13.13 -18.13 5.32
C ASP A 223 -14.41 -17.42 5.79
N ALA A 224 -14.87 -16.38 5.08
CA ALA A 224 -16.13 -15.70 5.35
C ALA A 224 -17.37 -16.61 5.15
N GLU A 225 -17.38 -17.47 4.13
CA GLU A 225 -18.45 -18.45 3.88
C GLU A 225 -18.50 -19.52 4.99
N VAL A 226 -17.35 -20.06 5.39
CA VAL A 226 -17.21 -21.00 6.52
C VAL A 226 -17.63 -20.36 7.85
N ILE A 227 -17.27 -19.09 8.10
CA ILE A 227 -17.70 -18.35 9.29
C ILE A 227 -19.23 -18.12 9.28
N ALA A 228 -19.82 -17.80 8.12
CA ALA A 228 -21.27 -17.66 7.99
C ALA A 228 -22.01 -19.00 8.22
N GLU A 229 -21.46 -20.12 7.77
CA GLU A 229 -21.98 -21.45 8.05
C GLU A 229 -21.83 -21.85 9.52
N ALA A 230 -20.66 -21.64 10.13
CA ALA A 230 -20.44 -21.90 11.54
C ALA A 230 -21.40 -21.09 12.43
N LYS A 231 -21.66 -19.83 12.08
CA LYS A 231 -22.68 -18.98 12.74
C LYS A 231 -24.09 -19.56 12.59
N ARG A 232 -24.47 -20.00 11.38
CA ARG A 232 -25.77 -20.66 11.11
C ARG A 232 -25.97 -21.93 11.96
N ILE A 233 -24.91 -22.72 12.11
CA ILE A 233 -24.90 -23.95 12.94
C ILE A 233 -25.00 -23.59 14.44
N ALA A 234 -24.27 -22.57 14.90
CA ALA A 234 -24.35 -22.11 16.29
C ALA A 234 -25.76 -21.57 16.64
N GLU A 235 -26.36 -20.76 15.76
CA GLU A 235 -27.73 -20.24 15.92
C GLU A 235 -28.75 -21.38 15.96
N SER A 236 -28.61 -22.39 15.08
CA SER A 236 -29.46 -23.58 15.09
C SER A 236 -29.32 -24.40 16.38
N ARG A 237 -28.10 -24.57 16.91
CA ARG A 237 -27.86 -25.28 18.18
C ARG A 237 -28.44 -24.52 19.39
N MET A 238 -28.29 -23.20 19.44
CA MET A 238 -28.90 -22.36 20.48
C MET A 238 -30.44 -22.41 20.41
N ALA A 239 -31.01 -22.42 19.19
CA ALA A 239 -32.45 -22.56 19.00
C ALA A 239 -32.97 -23.94 19.45
N ALA A 240 -32.23 -25.02 19.21
CA ALA A 240 -32.58 -26.35 19.68
C ALA A 240 -32.48 -26.47 21.22
N GLN A 241 -31.41 -25.95 21.82
CA GLN A 241 -31.26 -25.94 23.29
C GLN A 241 -32.32 -25.07 23.99
N GLY A 242 -32.82 -24.02 23.33
CA GLY A 242 -33.94 -23.21 23.83
C GLY A 242 -35.32 -23.89 23.79
N VAL A 243 -35.40 -25.17 23.39
CA VAL A 243 -36.65 -25.95 23.29
C VAL A 243 -36.70 -27.13 24.30
N GLU A 244 -35.58 -27.51 24.94
CA GLU A 244 -35.54 -28.62 25.91
C GLU A 244 -35.13 -28.18 27.34
N GLU A 245 -36.11 -27.66 28.07
CA GLU A 245 -36.39 -28.00 29.47
C GLU A 245 -37.93 -28.06 29.62
N PRO A 246 -38.51 -29.00 30.41
CA PRO A 246 -38.04 -29.32 31.76
C PRO A 246 -37.97 -30.81 32.18
N ASP A 247 -37.37 -31.01 33.37
CA ASP A 247 -37.59 -32.08 34.38
C ASP A 247 -37.16 -33.56 34.11
N LEU A 248 -35.90 -33.87 34.48
CA LEU A 248 -35.44 -34.88 35.50
C LEU A 248 -35.83 -36.39 35.35
N PRO A 249 -35.22 -37.37 36.09
CA PRO A 249 -34.15 -37.32 37.11
C PRO A 249 -32.94 -38.29 36.86
N VAL A 250 -32.14 -38.58 37.89
CA VAL A 250 -30.88 -39.38 37.86
C VAL A 250 -31.06 -40.83 38.37
N THR A 251 -30.47 -41.84 37.68
CA THR A 251 -30.05 -43.13 38.27
C THR A 251 -28.81 -43.77 37.61
N SER A 252 -27.72 -43.88 38.39
CA SER A 252 -26.63 -44.89 38.43
C SER A 252 -26.37 -45.94 37.30
N ASP A 253 -25.18 -45.84 36.71
CA ASP A 253 -24.06 -46.83 36.75
C ASP A 253 -24.08 -48.15 35.90
N ILE A 254 -22.89 -48.79 35.82
CA ILE A 254 -22.48 -50.07 35.18
C ILE A 254 -22.02 -50.01 33.70
N GLY A 255 -20.75 -50.37 33.47
CA GLY A 255 -20.19 -50.88 32.18
C GLY A 255 -19.85 -52.39 32.28
N PRO A 256 -19.06 -53.01 31.37
CA PRO A 256 -18.07 -52.44 30.43
C PRO A 256 -18.05 -53.10 29.00
N GLU A 257 -16.91 -52.99 28.30
CA GLU A 257 -16.35 -53.87 27.24
C GLU A 257 -16.63 -53.69 25.72
N ASN A 258 -15.51 -53.46 25.00
CA ASN A 258 -15.01 -54.11 23.76
C ASN A 258 -15.67 -53.98 22.35
N ALA A 259 -14.78 -53.62 21.39
CA ALA A 259 -14.61 -54.16 20.03
C ALA A 259 -15.71 -53.85 18.94
N GLU A 260 -15.42 -53.75 17.63
CA GLU A 260 -14.16 -53.82 16.85
C GLU A 260 -14.29 -53.18 15.43
N LYS A 261 -13.16 -53.08 14.69
CA LYS A 261 -12.98 -52.75 13.24
C LYS A 261 -13.22 -51.28 12.83
N ALA A 262 -12.33 -50.56 12.12
CA ALA A 262 -11.48 -50.84 10.93
C ALA A 262 -12.28 -50.84 9.60
N ILE A 263 -11.80 -50.33 8.45
CA ILE A 263 -10.43 -50.33 7.86
C ILE A 263 -10.14 -49.03 7.04
N GLY A 264 -8.86 -48.62 6.94
CA GLY A 264 -8.30 -47.71 5.91
C GLY A 264 -7.10 -46.90 6.42
N HIS A 265 -5.82 -47.22 6.12
CA HIS A 265 -5.09 -46.91 4.87
C HIS A 265 -5.25 -45.43 4.45
N GLY A 266 -4.23 -44.57 4.37
CA GLY A 266 -2.78 -44.79 4.15
C GLY A 266 -2.50 -44.78 2.64
N ASP A 267 -1.64 -43.93 2.07
CA ASP A 267 -0.34 -43.44 2.56
C ASP A 267 -0.01 -41.97 2.11
N ALA A 268 1.25 -41.55 2.18
CA ALA A 268 1.75 -40.17 2.12
C ALA A 268 1.69 -39.43 0.76
N ILE A 269 1.85 -38.10 0.84
CA ILE A 269 1.94 -37.18 -0.30
C ILE A 269 3.40 -36.81 -0.57
N SER A 270 3.81 -36.73 -1.84
CA SER A 270 4.97 -35.93 -2.28
C SER A 270 4.69 -35.27 -3.63
N PRO A 271 5.22 -34.07 -3.89
CA PRO A 271 4.80 -33.23 -5.01
C PRO A 271 5.58 -33.50 -6.31
N SER A 272 4.95 -33.23 -7.45
CA SER A 272 5.61 -33.15 -8.76
C SER A 272 5.41 -31.78 -9.40
N ASN A 273 6.51 -31.15 -9.80
CA ASN A 273 6.51 -29.96 -10.64
C ASN A 273 6.06 -30.30 -12.06
N VAL A 274 5.33 -29.38 -12.71
CA VAL A 274 5.35 -29.26 -14.18
C VAL A 274 5.60 -27.79 -14.53
N HIS A 275 6.67 -27.54 -15.29
CA HIS A 275 7.04 -26.24 -15.82
C HIS A 275 6.82 -26.26 -17.34
N VAL A 276 6.20 -25.21 -17.89
CA VAL A 276 5.97 -25.06 -19.34
C VAL A 276 6.40 -23.64 -19.74
N PRO A 277 7.22 -23.46 -20.78
CA PRO A 277 8.01 -22.23 -20.94
C PRO A 277 7.27 -21.08 -21.63
N SER A 278 7.66 -19.86 -21.31
CA SER A 278 7.27 -18.65 -22.05
C SER A 278 8.16 -18.48 -23.28
N ALA A 279 7.56 -18.41 -24.47
CA ALA A 279 8.27 -18.11 -25.71
C ALA A 279 8.45 -16.58 -25.86
N ALA A 280 9.69 -16.11 -25.85
CA ALA A 280 9.99 -14.69 -25.91
C ALA A 280 9.74 -14.09 -27.30
N VAL A 281 8.79 -13.14 -27.39
CA VAL A 281 8.64 -12.27 -28.56
C VAL A 281 9.57 -11.06 -28.39
N ALA A 282 10.49 -10.85 -29.35
CA ALA A 282 11.47 -9.78 -29.25
C ALA A 282 10.82 -8.38 -29.39
N PRO A 283 11.02 -7.45 -28.42
CA PRO A 283 10.42 -6.12 -28.49
C PRO A 283 11.14 -5.22 -29.52
N SER A 284 10.36 -4.42 -30.26
CA SER A 284 10.89 -3.51 -31.28
C SER A 284 11.82 -2.45 -30.67
N THR A 285 13.08 -2.44 -31.11
CA THR A 285 14.18 -1.65 -30.53
C THR A 285 13.95 -0.14 -30.45
N SER A 286 13.07 0.43 -31.29
CA SER A 286 12.74 1.87 -31.26
C SER A 286 12.12 2.31 -29.93
N ILE A 287 11.18 1.54 -29.35
CA ILE A 287 10.37 1.99 -28.20
C ILE A 287 11.20 2.01 -26.89
N LEU A 288 12.30 1.25 -26.84
CA LEU A 288 13.22 1.23 -25.71
C LEU A 288 14.08 2.51 -25.62
N ALA A 289 14.36 3.17 -26.75
CA ALA A 289 15.17 4.40 -26.79
C ALA A 289 14.44 5.58 -26.12
N ASP A 290 13.19 5.84 -26.52
CA ASP A 290 12.39 6.97 -26.02
C ASP A 290 12.09 6.86 -24.51
N ASN A 291 11.81 5.64 -24.04
CA ASN A 291 11.65 5.36 -22.62
C ASN A 291 12.95 5.58 -21.83
N THR A 292 14.11 5.23 -22.40
CA THR A 292 15.42 5.48 -21.78
C THR A 292 15.72 6.97 -21.65
N SER A 293 15.44 7.76 -22.70
CA SER A 293 15.59 9.23 -22.69
C SER A 293 14.66 9.90 -21.66
N THR A 294 13.40 9.46 -21.61
CA THR A 294 12.40 9.93 -20.64
C THR A 294 12.83 9.61 -19.20
N LEU A 295 13.34 8.41 -18.95
CA LEU A 295 13.80 7.98 -17.64
C LEU A 295 15.12 8.65 -17.21
N ALA A 296 16.00 9.00 -18.15
CA ALA A 296 17.15 9.88 -17.89
C ALA A 296 16.71 11.29 -17.48
N SER A 297 15.74 11.88 -18.18
CA SER A 297 15.17 13.20 -17.83
C SER A 297 14.52 13.20 -16.44
N LEU A 298 13.81 12.13 -16.06
CA LEU A 298 13.23 11.97 -14.72
C LEU A 298 14.29 11.85 -13.62
N ARG A 299 15.45 11.22 -13.88
CA ARG A 299 16.57 11.16 -12.92
C ARG A 299 17.14 12.55 -12.60
N MET A 300 17.15 13.48 -13.55
CA MET A 300 17.65 14.85 -13.32
C MET A 300 16.82 15.64 -12.29
N LEU A 301 15.52 15.33 -12.14
CA LEU A 301 14.63 16.00 -11.18
C LEU A 301 14.91 15.64 -9.71
N ARG A 302 15.71 14.58 -9.45
CA ARG A 302 16.01 13.97 -8.14
C ARG A 302 14.78 13.39 -7.39
N VAL A 303 13.70 14.16 -7.25
CA VAL A 303 12.44 13.75 -6.63
C VAL A 303 11.29 14.14 -7.56
N TYR A 304 10.41 13.19 -7.88
CA TYR A 304 9.26 13.40 -8.76
C TYR A 304 8.05 12.57 -8.31
N LEU A 305 6.84 13.02 -8.65
CA LEU A 305 5.62 12.25 -8.42
C LEU A 305 5.54 11.06 -9.39
N ARG A 306 5.16 9.88 -8.90
CA ARG A 306 5.03 8.68 -9.73
C ARG A 306 3.95 8.82 -10.82
N THR A 307 2.91 9.61 -10.56
CA THR A 307 1.89 10.00 -11.56
C THR A 307 2.48 10.81 -12.70
N TYR A 308 3.32 11.82 -12.40
CA TYR A 308 3.98 12.64 -13.41
C TYR A 308 4.96 11.81 -14.26
N ALA A 309 5.75 10.94 -13.64
CA ALA A 309 6.62 10.01 -14.35
C ALA A 309 5.83 9.05 -15.26
N LEU A 310 4.70 8.53 -14.76
CA LEU A 310 3.79 7.69 -15.55
C LEU A 310 3.23 8.45 -16.76
N GLU A 311 2.76 9.69 -16.59
CA GLU A 311 2.25 10.51 -17.70
C GLU A 311 3.32 10.77 -18.76
N GLN A 312 4.55 11.11 -18.35
CA GLN A 312 5.66 11.29 -19.28
C GLN A 312 6.01 9.99 -20.04
N MET A 313 5.99 8.83 -19.38
CA MET A 313 6.27 7.54 -20.03
C MET A 313 5.11 7.07 -20.92
N VAL A 314 3.85 7.34 -20.55
CA VAL A 314 2.69 7.10 -21.42
C VAL A 314 2.78 7.97 -22.68
N GLN A 315 3.16 9.24 -22.55
CA GLN A 315 3.34 10.15 -23.68
C GLN A 315 4.48 9.69 -24.60
N ALA A 316 5.61 9.24 -24.02
CA ALA A 316 6.74 8.70 -24.79
C ALA A 316 6.38 7.41 -25.54
N ALA A 317 5.73 6.46 -24.87
CA ALA A 317 5.27 5.21 -25.48
C ALA A 317 4.17 5.41 -26.55
N SER A 318 3.41 6.50 -26.46
CA SER A 318 2.36 6.88 -27.41
C SER A 318 2.86 7.78 -28.55
N SER A 319 4.13 8.18 -28.57
CA SER A 319 4.68 9.19 -29.49
C SER A 319 4.54 8.82 -30.97
N SER A 320 4.63 7.53 -31.28
CA SER A 320 4.46 6.95 -32.63
C SER A 320 3.00 6.64 -33.00
N ALA A 321 2.07 6.81 -32.05
CA ALA A 321 0.65 6.48 -32.24
C ALA A 321 -0.17 7.72 -32.62
N GLY A 322 -0.97 7.61 -33.68
CA GLY A 322 -1.91 8.67 -34.05
C GLY A 322 -3.01 8.86 -32.98
N LEU A 323 -3.49 10.09 -32.80
CA LEU A 323 -4.46 10.46 -31.75
C LEU A 323 -5.73 9.57 -31.71
N ARG A 324 -6.19 9.05 -32.86
CA ARG A 324 -7.31 8.10 -32.91
C ARG A 324 -6.97 6.74 -32.28
N THR A 325 -5.75 6.26 -32.48
CA THR A 325 -5.23 5.04 -31.86
C THR A 325 -5.05 5.23 -30.36
N ILE A 326 -4.51 6.36 -29.92
CA ILE A 326 -4.38 6.69 -28.48
C ILE A 326 -5.75 6.66 -27.81
N LYS A 327 -6.77 7.33 -28.38
CA LYS A 327 -8.14 7.26 -27.85
C LYS A 327 -8.74 5.85 -27.85
N ARG A 328 -8.36 4.98 -28.80
CA ARG A 328 -8.79 3.58 -28.78
C ARG A 328 -8.08 2.75 -27.70
N VAL A 329 -6.79 3.00 -27.41
CA VAL A 329 -6.11 2.42 -26.24
C VAL A 329 -6.81 2.84 -24.95
N GLU A 330 -7.18 4.12 -24.83
CA GLU A 330 -7.93 4.63 -23.66
C GLU A 330 -9.34 4.05 -23.56
N GLN A 331 -10.03 3.79 -24.69
CA GLN A 331 -11.31 3.09 -24.68
C GLN A 331 -11.14 1.64 -24.19
N THR A 332 -10.21 0.88 -24.78
CA THR A 332 -9.98 -0.52 -24.39
C THR A 332 -9.55 -0.68 -22.92
N LEU A 333 -8.83 0.28 -22.34
CA LEU A 333 -8.59 0.30 -20.88
C LEU A 333 -9.90 0.41 -20.08
N GLN A 334 -10.82 1.29 -20.49
CA GLN A 334 -12.12 1.45 -19.83
C GLN A 334 -13.01 0.21 -20.03
N ASP A 335 -13.00 -0.40 -21.22
CA ASP A 335 -13.72 -1.64 -21.53
C ASP A 335 -13.24 -2.81 -20.65
N LEU A 336 -11.95 -2.83 -20.30
CA LEU A 336 -11.33 -3.76 -19.34
C LEU A 336 -11.52 -3.35 -17.86
N GLY A 337 -12.27 -2.30 -17.56
CA GLY A 337 -12.48 -1.78 -16.19
C GLY A 337 -11.26 -1.10 -15.56
N VAL A 338 -10.21 -0.83 -16.34
CA VAL A 338 -8.97 -0.21 -15.87
C VAL A 338 -9.07 1.31 -15.92
N ASN A 339 -8.82 1.96 -14.78
CA ASN A 339 -8.83 3.41 -14.68
C ASN A 339 -7.70 4.03 -15.52
N LEU A 340 -8.01 5.04 -16.34
CA LEU A 340 -7.04 5.73 -17.21
C LEU A 340 -5.82 6.30 -16.47
N LYS A 341 -5.98 6.63 -15.18
CA LYS A 341 -4.89 6.97 -14.25
C LYS A 341 -5.01 6.06 -13.01
N PRO A 342 -3.94 5.36 -12.58
CA PRO A 342 -4.01 4.48 -11.42
C PRO A 342 -4.37 5.21 -10.11
N LYS A 343 -5.39 4.71 -9.40
CA LYS A 343 -5.85 5.27 -8.12
C LYS A 343 -4.78 5.20 -7.01
N VAL A 344 -3.88 4.22 -7.07
CA VAL A 344 -2.74 4.07 -6.13
C VAL A 344 -1.45 3.90 -6.95
N PRO A 345 -0.71 4.99 -7.23
CA PRO A 345 0.43 4.99 -8.15
C PRO A 345 1.71 4.46 -7.48
N THR A 346 1.75 3.15 -7.17
CA THR A 346 2.97 2.46 -6.70
C THR A 346 3.93 2.20 -7.86
N LYS A 347 5.19 1.82 -7.58
CA LYS A 347 6.18 1.49 -8.63
C LYS A 347 5.68 0.36 -9.53
N ALA A 348 5.17 -0.73 -8.94
CA ALA A 348 4.64 -1.87 -9.68
C ALA A 348 3.38 -1.49 -10.49
N VAL A 349 2.39 -0.86 -9.85
CA VAL A 349 1.14 -0.47 -10.53
C VAL A 349 1.39 0.48 -11.72
N CYS A 350 2.38 1.37 -11.64
CA CYS A 350 2.74 2.21 -12.79
C CYS A 350 3.47 1.43 -13.90
N ALA A 351 4.20 0.36 -13.58
CA ALA A 351 4.85 -0.49 -14.57
C ALA A 351 3.82 -1.35 -15.33
N GLU A 352 2.96 -2.09 -14.61
CA GLU A 352 1.91 -2.91 -15.23
C GLU A 352 0.96 -2.07 -16.09
N HIS A 353 0.61 -0.87 -15.63
CA HIS A 353 -0.24 0.05 -16.41
C HIS A 353 0.45 0.63 -17.66
N LEU A 354 1.78 0.69 -17.69
CA LEU A 354 2.54 1.01 -18.91
C LEU A 354 2.63 -0.17 -19.87
N GLU A 355 2.83 -1.39 -19.35
CA GLU A 355 2.94 -2.59 -20.18
C GLU A 355 1.61 -2.90 -20.86
N LEU A 356 0.50 -2.92 -20.12
CA LEU A 356 -0.85 -3.08 -20.67
C LEU A 356 -1.17 -2.04 -21.77
N ARG A 357 -0.70 -0.79 -21.62
CA ARG A 357 -0.85 0.24 -22.67
C ARG A 357 -0.04 -0.08 -23.94
N LYS A 358 1.15 -0.66 -23.82
CA LYS A 358 1.97 -1.13 -24.95
C LYS A 358 1.34 -2.37 -25.61
N GLU A 359 0.83 -3.31 -24.84
CA GLU A 359 0.17 -4.52 -25.33
C GLU A 359 -1.08 -4.17 -26.14
N ILE A 360 -1.97 -3.31 -25.60
CA ILE A 360 -3.15 -2.82 -26.33
C ILE A 360 -2.75 -2.07 -27.59
N LEU A 361 -1.74 -1.19 -27.54
CA LEU A 361 -1.23 -0.50 -28.74
C LEU A 361 -0.68 -1.47 -29.80
N THR A 362 0.00 -2.54 -29.37
CA THR A 362 0.52 -3.59 -30.23
C THR A 362 -0.60 -4.41 -30.86
N LEU A 363 -1.61 -4.81 -30.08
CA LEU A 363 -2.81 -5.48 -30.56
C LEU A 363 -3.55 -4.66 -31.62
N LEU A 364 -3.73 -3.35 -31.39
CA LEU A 364 -4.38 -2.46 -32.37
C LEU A 364 -3.57 -2.32 -33.68
N ASN A 365 -2.23 -2.36 -33.60
CA ASN A 365 -1.38 -2.36 -34.79
C ASN A 365 -1.44 -3.71 -35.53
N LEU A 366 -1.45 -4.84 -34.82
CA LEU A 366 -1.60 -6.17 -35.40
C LEU A 366 -2.97 -6.37 -36.07
N GLN A 367 -4.06 -5.92 -35.43
CA GLN A 367 -5.40 -5.92 -36.03
C GLN A 367 -5.43 -5.13 -37.35
N LYS A 368 -4.77 -3.97 -37.40
CA LYS A 368 -4.66 -3.17 -38.64
C LYS A 368 -3.84 -3.89 -39.72
N GLN A 369 -2.75 -4.56 -39.36
CA GLN A 369 -1.95 -5.35 -40.30
C GLN A 369 -2.72 -6.56 -40.84
N LEU A 370 -3.48 -7.24 -39.98
CA LEU A 370 -4.31 -8.38 -40.33
C LEU A 370 -5.42 -7.97 -41.31
N GLN A 371 -6.18 -6.90 -41.02
CA GLN A 371 -7.18 -6.35 -41.94
C GLN A 371 -6.60 -5.94 -43.31
N TYR A 372 -5.38 -5.40 -43.31
CA TYR A 372 -4.68 -5.05 -44.55
C TYR A 372 -4.28 -6.30 -45.36
N LYS A 373 -3.82 -7.36 -44.69
CA LYS A 373 -3.48 -8.64 -45.32
C LYS A 373 -4.69 -9.42 -45.81
N GLU A 374 -5.82 -9.35 -45.08
CA GLU A 374 -7.10 -9.90 -45.53
C GLU A 374 -7.59 -9.21 -46.80
N ALA A 375 -7.47 -7.88 -46.90
CA ALA A 375 -7.84 -7.11 -48.08
C ALA A 375 -6.93 -7.39 -49.30
N GLU A 376 -5.61 -7.57 -49.09
CA GLU A 376 -4.71 -8.04 -50.14
C GLU A 376 -5.08 -9.47 -50.59
N GLY A 377 -5.42 -10.36 -49.65
CA GLY A 377 -5.82 -11.74 -49.94
C GLY A 377 -7.15 -11.88 -50.68
N SER A 378 -8.17 -11.08 -50.33
CA SER A 378 -9.45 -11.07 -51.05
C SER A 378 -9.28 -10.51 -52.46
N SER A 379 -8.50 -9.44 -52.63
CA SER A 379 -8.20 -8.87 -53.95
C SER A 379 -7.46 -9.83 -54.87
N PHE A 380 -6.67 -10.77 -54.32
CA PHE A 380 -6.02 -11.82 -55.10
C PHE A 380 -6.97 -12.96 -55.49
N ARG A 381 -8.03 -13.18 -54.70
CA ARG A 381 -9.01 -14.26 -54.94
C ARG A 381 -10.03 -13.90 -56.02
N ASP A 382 -10.52 -12.66 -56.05
CA ASP A 382 -11.46 -12.17 -57.08
C ASP A 382 -10.78 -11.96 -58.45
N GLY A 383 -9.45 -11.75 -58.47
CA GLY A 383 -8.70 -11.53 -59.71
C GLY A 383 -8.51 -12.75 -60.62
N SER A 384 -8.97 -13.94 -60.22
CA SER A 384 -8.65 -15.22 -60.89
C SER A 384 -9.76 -15.80 -61.79
N TYR A 385 -10.90 -15.11 -61.96
CA TYR A 385 -12.03 -15.52 -62.81
C TYR A 385 -12.48 -14.37 -63.72
N GLY A 386 -11.59 -13.94 -64.63
CA GLY A 386 -11.74 -12.63 -65.29
C GLY A 386 -11.33 -12.49 -66.75
N ASP A 387 -10.82 -13.51 -67.46
CA ASP A 387 -10.69 -13.42 -68.92
C ASP A 387 -10.66 -14.79 -69.63
N MET A 388 -11.50 -14.93 -70.68
CA MET A 388 -11.50 -16.06 -71.61
C MET A 388 -12.38 -15.73 -72.84
N PRO A 389 -11.78 -15.52 -74.01
CA PRO A 389 -12.51 -15.57 -75.27
C PRO A 389 -11.89 -16.51 -76.32
N GLY A 390 -12.74 -17.20 -77.08
CA GLY A 390 -12.39 -17.79 -78.38
C GLY A 390 -11.94 -19.27 -78.38
N THR A 391 -12.81 -20.14 -78.87
CA THR A 391 -12.40 -21.42 -79.47
C THR A 391 -12.21 -21.25 -80.99
N PRO A 392 -11.51 -22.18 -81.65
CA PRO A 392 -12.27 -22.98 -82.63
C PRO A 392 -11.99 -24.49 -82.55
N LYS A 393 -12.91 -25.28 -83.12
CA LYS A 393 -12.90 -26.75 -83.16
C LYS A 393 -11.97 -27.29 -84.26
N ARG A 394 -11.34 -28.47 -84.07
CA ARG A 394 -11.53 -29.65 -84.96
C ARG A 394 -10.86 -30.98 -84.48
N SER A 395 -11.71 -31.87 -83.95
CA SER A 395 -11.73 -33.35 -84.14
C SER A 395 -10.63 -34.33 -83.67
N LEU A 396 -11.13 -35.38 -82.99
CA LEU A 396 -10.92 -36.84 -83.17
C LEU A 396 -9.83 -37.62 -82.38
N ARG A 397 -10.36 -38.60 -81.60
CA ARG A 397 -9.76 -39.86 -81.09
C ARG A 397 -8.68 -39.76 -79.99
N ALA A 398 -8.51 -40.74 -79.10
CA ALA A 398 -9.43 -41.77 -78.54
C ALA A 398 -8.72 -42.51 -77.39
N ALA A 399 -9.46 -42.88 -76.33
CA ALA A 399 -9.00 -43.75 -75.21
C ALA A 399 -7.84 -43.16 -74.35
N ASP A 400 -7.52 -43.62 -73.14
CA ASP A 400 -8.17 -44.62 -72.27
C ASP A 400 -7.84 -44.37 -70.77
N GLN A 401 -8.65 -44.97 -69.88
CA GLN A 401 -8.41 -45.41 -68.48
C GLN A 401 -7.78 -44.52 -67.37
N ASP A 402 -8.32 -44.77 -66.17
CA ASP A 402 -7.94 -44.28 -64.83
C ASP A 402 -6.47 -44.46 -64.41
N ARG A 403 -5.97 -43.54 -63.57
CA ARG A 403 -5.67 -43.87 -62.15
C ARG A 403 -5.43 -42.68 -61.22
N THR A 404 -5.98 -42.77 -60.01
CA THR A 404 -5.63 -41.94 -58.84
C THR A 404 -4.33 -42.43 -58.20
N PHE A 405 -3.42 -41.54 -57.76
CA PHE A 405 -2.67 -41.65 -56.49
C PHE A 405 -1.97 -40.32 -56.12
N VAL A 406 -1.56 -40.18 -54.85
CA VAL A 406 -1.06 -38.97 -54.16
C VAL A 406 -0.11 -39.42 -53.02
N PRO A 407 0.85 -38.62 -52.51
CA PRO A 407 1.70 -37.57 -53.10
C PRO A 407 3.18 -38.05 -53.17
N ASP A 408 4.15 -37.15 -53.40
CA ASP A 408 5.34 -37.10 -52.52
C ASP A 408 6.05 -35.73 -52.54
N THR A 409 7.02 -35.55 -51.63
CA THR A 409 7.78 -34.32 -51.35
C THR A 409 9.22 -34.39 -51.88
N ILE A 410 9.81 -33.24 -52.28
CA ILE A 410 11.16 -32.81 -51.85
C ILE A 410 11.51 -31.38 -52.27
N SER A 411 12.42 -30.77 -51.50
CA SER A 411 12.90 -29.39 -51.57
C SER A 411 13.92 -29.11 -52.69
N PHE A 412 13.81 -27.94 -53.33
CA PHE A 412 14.89 -27.04 -53.80
C PHE A 412 14.25 -25.65 -54.04
N GLY A 413 14.87 -24.49 -53.85
CA GLY A 413 16.26 -24.18 -53.47
C GLY A 413 16.87 -23.19 -54.47
N GLY A 414 16.77 -21.87 -54.21
CA GLY A 414 17.36 -20.85 -55.08
C GLY A 414 16.96 -19.41 -54.77
N GLU A 415 17.91 -18.60 -54.30
CA GLU A 415 17.78 -17.13 -54.24
C GLU A 415 17.92 -16.50 -55.64
N ARG A 416 17.35 -15.30 -55.84
CA ARG A 416 17.99 -14.24 -56.64
C ARG A 416 17.45 -12.85 -56.35
N VAL A 417 18.38 -11.91 -56.12
CA VAL A 417 18.10 -10.48 -55.97
C VAL A 417 17.85 -9.84 -57.35
N GLY A 418 16.86 -8.96 -57.44
CA GLY A 418 16.54 -8.20 -58.66
C GLY A 418 16.09 -6.77 -58.38
N LYS A 419 17.02 -5.81 -58.32
CA LYS A 419 16.69 -4.37 -58.30
C LYS A 419 16.16 -3.92 -59.66
N ARG A 420 15.06 -3.15 -59.69
CA ARG A 420 14.89 -2.11 -60.71
C ARG A 420 14.12 -0.89 -60.20
N GLU A 421 14.80 0.26 -60.20
CA GLU A 421 14.21 1.58 -59.96
C GLU A 421 13.72 2.16 -61.30
N GLN A 422 12.53 2.78 -61.35
CA GLN A 422 12.13 3.65 -62.46
C GLN A 422 11.42 4.91 -61.97
N LYS A 423 12.07 6.05 -62.15
CA LYS A 423 11.48 7.39 -62.04
C LYS A 423 10.69 7.73 -63.31
N ARG A 424 9.56 8.44 -63.16
CA ARG A 424 9.07 9.42 -64.14
C ARG A 424 8.70 10.73 -63.43
N LYS A 425 8.77 11.85 -64.14
CA LYS A 425 8.59 13.22 -63.64
C LYS A 425 7.36 13.90 -64.27
N GLY A 426 6.66 14.71 -63.47
CA GLY A 426 5.96 15.93 -63.91
C GLY A 426 4.75 15.77 -64.84
N PRO A 427 4.14 16.88 -65.32
CA PRO A 427 4.55 18.30 -65.15
C PRO A 427 3.75 19.06 -64.06
N GLY A 428 3.88 20.39 -64.00
CA GLY A 428 3.10 21.27 -63.11
C GLY A 428 3.16 22.75 -63.49
N ARG A 429 2.39 23.60 -62.79
CA ARG A 429 2.33 25.08 -62.88
C ARG A 429 1.79 25.57 -61.51
N VAL A 430 2.50 26.35 -60.67
CA VAL A 430 2.64 27.83 -60.65
C VAL A 430 1.47 28.61 -61.28
N SER A 431 0.89 29.65 -60.66
CA SER A 431 1.28 30.45 -59.46
C SER A 431 0.06 30.78 -58.54
N GLU A 432 -0.02 31.71 -57.57
CA GLU A 432 0.79 32.86 -57.07
C GLU A 432 0.51 33.16 -55.55
N THR A 433 0.73 34.39 -55.07
CA THR A 433 0.50 34.97 -53.70
C THR A 433 0.03 36.45 -53.84
N PRO A 434 -0.24 37.33 -52.81
CA PRO A 434 0.08 37.25 -51.36
C PRO A 434 -0.92 37.88 -50.34
N SER A 435 -0.45 37.95 -49.08
CA SER A 435 -0.78 38.95 -48.02
C SER A 435 -1.86 38.66 -46.96
N SER A 436 -1.80 39.43 -45.87
CA SER A 436 -2.60 39.37 -44.62
C SER A 436 -3.23 40.75 -44.32
N PRO A 437 -4.04 40.97 -43.24
CA PRO A 437 -3.50 41.17 -41.88
C PRO A 437 -4.47 40.75 -40.73
N ALA A 438 -4.24 41.25 -39.49
CA ALA A 438 -4.88 40.79 -38.26
C ALA A 438 -5.76 41.83 -37.52
N HIS A 439 -6.70 41.35 -36.70
CA HIS A 439 -7.45 42.13 -35.69
C HIS A 439 -7.33 41.40 -34.32
N LYS A 440 -6.61 41.95 -33.32
CA LYS A 440 -6.94 43.07 -32.41
C LYS A 440 -7.88 42.69 -31.24
N ARG A 441 -7.31 42.59 -30.03
CA ARG A 441 -8.03 42.62 -28.74
C ARG A 441 -8.73 43.98 -28.53
N PRO A 442 -9.92 44.04 -27.90
CA PRO A 442 -10.37 45.22 -27.17
C PRO A 442 -9.81 45.22 -25.74
N ARG A 443 -9.48 46.41 -25.22
CA ARG A 443 -9.03 46.68 -23.84
C ARG A 443 -10.04 47.65 -23.25
N LYS A 444 -10.74 47.30 -22.16
CA LYS A 444 -11.51 48.27 -21.37
C LYS A 444 -10.74 48.66 -20.11
N LEU A 445 -10.86 49.93 -19.74
CA LEU A 445 -10.09 50.57 -18.66
C LEU A 445 -10.93 50.72 -17.39
N LYS A 446 -10.24 51.10 -16.30
CA LYS A 446 -10.85 51.58 -15.05
C LYS A 446 -11.85 52.71 -15.31
N ALA A 447 -12.87 52.77 -14.47
CA ALA A 447 -13.34 54.03 -13.88
C ALA A 447 -12.95 54.00 -12.39
N SER A 448 -12.89 55.17 -11.74
CA SER A 448 -12.59 55.33 -10.32
C SER A 448 -13.74 56.02 -9.60
N ASP A 449 -13.82 55.79 -8.28
CA ASP A 449 -14.32 56.68 -7.22
C ASP A 449 -15.61 57.48 -7.48
N LEU A 450 -16.72 56.98 -6.91
CA LEU A 450 -17.60 57.72 -5.99
C LEU A 450 -18.37 56.73 -5.09
#